data_AF-A0A842QH87-F1
#
_entry.id   AF-A0A842QH87-F1
#
_cell.length_a   1.000
_cell.length_b   1.000
_cell.length_c   1.000
_cell.angle_alpha   90.00
_cell.angle_beta   90.00
_cell.angle_gamma   90.00
#
_symmetry.space_group_name_H-M   'P 1'
#
loop_
_entity.id
_entity.type
_entity.pdbx_description
1 polymer ?
#
loop_
_entity_poly.entity_id
_entity_poly.type
_entity_poly.pdbx_seq_one_letter_code
_entity_poly.pdbx_strand_id
1 'polypeptide(L)'
;MLIDPEMEKVAVKSRRRLVDEFRERYATLQRNVNRIPIDQARTTAEELSCPLQIAMVALYFHMEGIVQRKEAIRLLTNELNRRAEVGTEVPNLPGNVMDFALSEGRWIQHIYDTFSKNIERKVRKLVNLENTLKDESPTVEKVISVLKRRAEIAEAYIMPILETWVQEHPRSNAYDALMAFAPAITKWRPATIEGKLAFKCRQTQAFFRKLHHALQPISDSATIDVSVDKILGLIERLDVDFRDMELVATSHLLLHMVPRPLSRGDRSSYISKGTSSRRGGKSEPDMEGPVDYLERDVRLTKRRPPDEQKEYLMEKINRVLRVLRHFGKSSFEALKECLVELNSRLGIDRDLEPVLETTKQKIDGVSADKQETIAVKTVFDFLQEDFLSGGDKD
;
A
#
# COMPACT_ATOMS: atom_id res chain seq x y z
N MET A 1 17.72 29.90 1.22
CA MET A 1 17.04 28.78 0.54
C MET A 1 16.75 29.18 -0.90
N LEU A 2 17.51 28.71 -1.88
CA LEU A 2 17.10 28.80 -3.29
C LEU A 2 16.08 27.69 -3.53
N ILE A 3 14.80 28.03 -3.41
CA ILE A 3 13.71 27.13 -3.81
C ILE A 3 13.80 27.02 -5.32
N ASP A 4 13.99 25.81 -5.84
CA ASP A 4 13.93 25.52 -7.27
C ASP A 4 12.57 26.04 -7.81
N PRO A 5 12.55 27.01 -8.75
CA PRO A 5 11.32 27.59 -9.27
C PRO A 5 10.37 26.54 -9.87
N GLU A 6 10.90 25.39 -10.34
CA GLU A 6 10.07 24.28 -10.78
C GLU A 6 9.39 23.57 -9.61
N MET A 7 10.10 23.35 -8.49
CA MET A 7 9.51 22.76 -7.29
C MET A 7 8.40 23.65 -6.71
N GLU A 8 8.60 24.97 -6.71
CA GLU A 8 7.59 25.92 -6.25
C GLU A 8 6.33 25.87 -7.12
N LYS A 9 6.47 25.83 -8.45
CA LYS A 9 5.33 25.66 -9.37
C LYS A 9 4.57 24.36 -9.11
N VAL A 10 5.28 23.26 -8.86
CA VAL A 10 4.66 21.96 -8.55
C VAL A 10 3.95 22.02 -7.19
N ALA A 11 4.55 22.64 -6.18
CA ALA A 11 3.96 22.82 -4.86
C ALA A 11 2.69 23.69 -4.92
N VAL A 12 2.70 24.79 -5.67
CA VAL A 12 1.52 25.64 -5.90
C VAL A 12 0.41 24.86 -6.62
N LYS A 13 0.76 24.07 -7.64
CA LYS A 13 -0.21 23.21 -8.33
C LYS A 13 -0.80 22.15 -7.40
N SER A 14 0.02 21.57 -6.51
CA SER A 14 -0.42 20.62 -5.50
C SER A 14 -1.43 21.26 -4.53
N ARG A 15 -1.12 22.46 -4.02
CA ARG A 15 -2.02 23.23 -3.13
C ARG A 15 -3.35 23.57 -3.79
N ARG A 16 -3.33 24.07 -5.04
CA ARG A 16 -4.57 24.38 -5.78
C ARG A 16 -5.43 23.14 -5.96
N ARG A 17 -4.82 22.02 -6.37
CA ARG A 17 -5.53 20.75 -6.52
C ARG A 17 -6.15 20.27 -5.19
N LEU A 18 -5.43 20.42 -4.09
CA LEU A 18 -5.94 20.08 -2.75
C LEU A 18 -7.19 20.90 -2.41
N VAL A 19 -7.16 22.22 -2.63
CA VAL A 19 -8.30 23.11 -2.36
C VAL A 19 -9.53 22.72 -3.19
N ASP A 20 -9.35 22.47 -4.49
CA ASP A 20 -10.43 22.06 -5.38
C ASP A 20 -11.03 20.71 -4.95
N GLU A 21 -10.16 19.73 -4.69
CA GLU A 21 -10.51 18.41 -4.17
C GLU A 21 -11.28 18.50 -2.85
N PHE A 22 -10.89 19.43 -1.97
CA PHE A 22 -11.47 19.59 -0.65
C PHE A 22 -12.85 20.23 -0.68
N ARG A 23 -13.05 21.21 -1.58
CA ARG A 23 -14.37 21.80 -1.82
C ARG A 23 -15.34 20.76 -2.35
N GLU A 24 -14.92 19.95 -3.31
CA GLU A 24 -15.75 18.90 -3.91
C GLU A 24 -16.07 17.79 -2.90
N ARG A 25 -15.06 17.32 -2.15
CA ARG A 25 -15.24 16.29 -1.10
C ARG A 25 -16.16 16.74 0.00
N TYR A 26 -16.01 17.96 0.50
CA TYR A 26 -16.88 18.46 1.56
C TYR A 26 -18.35 18.44 1.13
N ALA A 27 -18.64 18.99 -0.06
CA ALA A 27 -20.01 19.03 -0.58
C ALA A 27 -20.58 17.62 -0.85
N THR A 28 -19.74 16.70 -1.32
CA THR A 28 -20.12 15.31 -1.60
C THR A 28 -20.35 14.54 -0.30
N LEU A 29 -19.44 14.67 0.66
CA LEU A 29 -19.53 14.07 1.99
C LEU A 29 -20.80 14.52 2.70
N GLN A 30 -21.06 15.84 2.76
CA GLN A 30 -22.26 16.38 3.38
C GLN A 30 -23.54 15.82 2.76
N ARG A 31 -23.62 15.75 1.42
CA ARG A 31 -24.78 15.16 0.72
C ARG A 31 -24.96 13.68 1.03
N ASN A 32 -23.87 12.92 1.09
CA ASN A 32 -23.93 11.47 1.31
C ASN A 32 -24.23 11.13 2.77
N VAL A 33 -23.64 11.87 3.72
CA VAL A 33 -23.91 11.73 5.16
C VAL A 33 -25.38 12.00 5.48
N ASN A 34 -26.00 12.98 4.82
CA ASN A 34 -27.43 13.26 4.97
C ASN A 34 -28.35 12.15 4.41
N ARG A 35 -27.82 11.23 3.60
CA ARG A 35 -28.57 10.07 3.07
C ARG A 35 -28.43 8.83 3.94
N ILE A 36 -27.61 8.87 4.99
CA ILE A 36 -27.42 7.74 5.91
C ILE A 36 -28.71 7.52 6.71
N PRO A 37 -29.21 6.26 6.79
CA PRO A 37 -30.35 5.94 7.64
C PRO A 37 -30.06 6.31 9.10
N ILE A 38 -30.88 7.21 9.66
CA ILE A 38 -30.70 7.74 11.01
C ILE A 38 -30.74 6.62 12.06
N ASP A 39 -31.58 5.61 11.88
CA ASP A 39 -31.72 4.50 12.82
C ASP A 39 -30.41 3.70 12.95
N GLN A 40 -29.76 3.40 11.83
CA GLN A 40 -28.46 2.68 11.84
C GLN A 40 -27.35 3.53 12.47
N ALA A 41 -27.35 4.83 12.19
CA ALA A 41 -26.40 5.76 12.80
C ALA A 41 -26.63 5.89 14.31
N ARG A 42 -27.89 5.89 14.76
CA ARG A 42 -28.26 5.91 16.19
C ARG A 42 -27.79 4.65 16.91
N THR A 43 -28.03 3.46 16.34
CA THR A 43 -27.51 2.21 16.88
C THR A 43 -25.99 2.25 17.02
N THR A 44 -25.28 2.73 16.00
CA THR A 44 -23.80 2.84 16.07
C THR A 44 -23.34 3.88 17.10
N ALA A 45 -24.07 4.99 17.24
CA ALA A 45 -23.80 6.02 18.24
C ALA A 45 -23.92 5.47 19.67
N GLU A 46 -24.95 4.66 19.93
CA GLU A 46 -25.18 3.99 21.21
C GLU A 46 -24.12 2.91 21.47
N GLU A 47 -23.88 2.02 20.50
CA GLU A 47 -22.89 0.93 20.60
C GLU A 47 -21.47 1.42 20.90
N LEU A 48 -21.07 2.55 20.31
CA LEU A 48 -19.72 3.08 20.38
C LEU A 48 -19.61 4.36 21.20
N SER A 49 -20.69 4.74 21.90
CA SER A 49 -20.76 5.88 22.83
C SER A 49 -20.21 7.18 22.21
N CYS A 50 -20.71 7.56 21.04
CA CYS A 50 -20.29 8.77 20.34
C CYS A 50 -21.49 9.61 19.88
N PRO A 51 -21.32 10.93 19.63
CA PRO A 51 -22.38 11.76 19.06
C PRO A 51 -22.92 11.20 17.74
N LEU A 52 -24.24 11.34 17.52
CA LEU A 52 -24.91 10.86 16.31
C LEU A 52 -24.23 11.35 15.02
N GLN A 53 -23.77 12.60 15.00
CA GLN A 53 -23.12 13.22 13.86
C GLN A 53 -21.82 12.50 13.48
N ILE A 54 -21.00 12.14 14.48
CA ILE A 54 -19.78 11.35 14.29
C ILE A 54 -20.14 9.96 13.78
N ALA A 55 -21.16 9.33 14.36
CA ALA A 55 -21.63 8.02 13.92
C ALA A 55 -22.10 8.01 12.45
N MET A 56 -22.79 9.06 12.00
CA MET A 56 -23.23 9.20 10.60
C MET A 56 -22.03 9.25 9.63
N VAL A 57 -21.02 10.07 9.92
CA VAL A 57 -19.79 10.16 9.10
C VAL A 57 -19.02 8.84 9.12
N ALA A 58 -18.90 8.21 10.28
CA ALA A 58 -18.23 6.92 10.43
C ALA A 58 -18.95 5.78 9.69
N LEU A 59 -20.29 5.78 9.67
CA LEU A 59 -21.09 4.83 8.88
C LEU A 59 -20.80 5.00 7.39
N TYR A 60 -20.81 6.24 6.91
CA TYR A 60 -20.49 6.54 5.53
C TYR A 60 -19.11 6.00 5.13
N PHE A 61 -18.06 6.25 5.92
CA PHE A 61 -16.73 5.73 5.62
C PHE A 61 -16.64 4.21 5.63
N HIS A 62 -17.42 3.56 6.49
CA HIS A 62 -17.49 2.10 6.50
C HIS A 62 -18.13 1.54 5.24
N MET A 63 -19.24 2.12 4.78
CA MET A 63 -19.93 1.70 3.56
C MET A 63 -19.08 1.94 2.30
N GLU A 64 -18.32 3.03 2.26
CA GLU A 64 -17.39 3.34 1.16
C GLU A 64 -16.07 2.56 1.23
N GLY A 65 -15.86 1.75 2.28
CA GLY A 65 -14.64 0.96 2.46
C GLY A 65 -13.37 1.80 2.70
N ILE A 66 -13.50 3.04 3.19
CA ILE A 66 -12.36 3.93 3.47
C ILE A 66 -11.67 3.48 4.76
N VAL A 67 -12.44 3.38 5.85
CA VAL A 67 -12.00 2.93 7.19
C VAL A 67 -13.16 2.23 7.90
N GLN A 68 -12.85 1.35 8.86
CA GLN A 68 -13.87 0.68 9.66
C GLN A 68 -14.57 1.66 10.64
N ARG A 69 -15.83 1.40 11.00
CA ARG A 69 -16.64 2.26 11.90
C ARG A 69 -15.90 2.66 13.18
N LYS A 70 -15.35 1.68 13.91
CA LYS A 70 -14.60 1.91 15.16
C LYS A 70 -13.38 2.81 14.95
N GLU A 71 -12.67 2.60 13.84
CA GLU A 71 -11.48 3.37 13.52
C GLU A 71 -11.84 4.81 13.10
N ALA A 72 -12.89 5.00 12.31
CA ALA A 72 -13.39 6.33 11.94
C ALA A 72 -13.80 7.15 13.17
N ILE A 73 -14.56 6.56 14.08
CA ILE A 73 -14.95 7.21 15.35
C ILE A 73 -13.71 7.54 16.16
N ARG A 74 -12.76 6.61 16.30
CA ARG A 74 -11.51 6.85 17.01
C ARG A 74 -10.74 8.04 16.45
N LEU A 75 -10.63 8.16 15.12
CA LEU A 75 -9.94 9.28 14.47
C LEU A 75 -10.63 10.62 14.75
N LEU A 76 -11.96 10.68 14.58
CA LEU A 76 -12.75 11.87 14.84
C LEU A 76 -12.69 12.29 16.32
N THR A 77 -12.82 11.33 17.25
CA THR A 77 -12.75 11.57 18.68
C THR A 77 -11.35 12.00 19.13
N ASN A 78 -10.29 11.43 18.55
CA ASN A 78 -8.93 11.84 18.87
C ASN A 78 -8.69 13.32 18.53
N GLU A 79 -9.19 13.80 17.39
CA GLU A 79 -9.07 15.22 17.03
C GLU A 79 -9.93 16.11 17.93
N LEU A 80 -11.13 15.68 18.35
CA LEU A 80 -11.92 16.41 19.34
C LEU A 80 -11.17 16.55 20.67
N ASN A 81 -10.57 15.46 21.16
CA ASN A 81 -9.80 15.46 22.40
C ASN A 81 -8.58 16.37 22.29
N ARG A 82 -7.83 16.29 21.18
CA ARG A 82 -6.68 17.18 20.93
C ARG A 82 -7.11 18.65 20.93
N ARG A 83 -8.23 18.98 20.27
CA ARG A 83 -8.80 20.33 20.26
C ARG A 83 -9.18 20.81 21.65
N ALA A 84 -9.76 19.94 22.48
CA ALA A 84 -10.05 20.27 23.87
C ALA A 84 -8.77 20.53 24.69
N GLU A 85 -7.74 19.68 24.54
CA GLU A 85 -6.45 19.83 25.23
C GLU A 85 -5.75 21.16 24.88
N VAL A 86 -5.86 21.61 23.63
CA VAL A 86 -5.26 22.88 23.19
C VAL A 86 -6.17 24.09 23.38
N GLY A 87 -7.34 23.93 24.01
CA GLY A 87 -8.27 25.02 24.35
C GLY A 87 -9.11 25.54 23.18
N THR A 88 -9.28 24.75 22.13
CA THR A 88 -10.15 25.04 20.97
C THR A 88 -11.26 24.00 20.87
N GLU A 89 -11.89 23.67 22.00
CA GLU A 89 -12.94 22.66 22.06
C GLU A 89 -14.11 22.98 21.12
N VAL A 90 -14.67 21.92 20.53
CA VAL A 90 -15.88 22.06 19.69
C VAL A 90 -17.08 22.07 20.65
N PRO A 91 -17.91 23.12 20.65
CA PRO A 91 -19.08 23.14 21.53
C PRO A 91 -19.98 21.94 21.24
N ASN A 92 -20.47 21.28 22.29
CA ASN A 92 -21.30 20.08 22.19
C ASN A 92 -22.75 20.41 21.75
N LEU A 93 -22.87 21.04 20.59
CA LEU A 93 -24.12 21.34 19.91
C LEU A 93 -24.17 20.50 18.62
N PRO A 94 -25.31 19.85 18.30
CA PRO A 94 -25.43 18.98 17.13
C PRO A 94 -24.91 19.59 15.82
N GLY A 95 -25.17 20.88 15.56
CA GLY A 95 -24.67 21.58 14.38
C GLY A 95 -23.14 21.67 14.36
N ASN A 96 -22.54 22.12 15.46
CA ASN A 96 -21.09 22.29 15.57
C ASN A 96 -20.35 20.95 15.46
N VAL A 97 -20.89 19.89 16.08
CA VAL A 97 -20.31 18.54 15.99
C VAL A 97 -20.44 17.99 14.57
N MET A 98 -21.53 18.28 13.85
CA MET A 98 -21.68 17.90 12.44
C MET A 98 -20.67 18.63 11.55
N ASP A 99 -20.56 19.95 11.68
CA ASP A 99 -19.62 20.74 10.89
C ASP A 99 -18.18 20.31 11.12
N PHE A 100 -17.82 20.05 12.39
CA PHE A 100 -16.55 19.43 12.75
C PHE A 100 -16.39 18.07 12.07
N ALA A 101 -17.36 17.15 12.21
CA ALA A 101 -17.25 15.79 11.69
C ALA A 101 -17.14 15.77 10.16
N LEU A 102 -17.78 16.70 9.46
CA LEU A 102 -17.67 16.87 8.01
C LEU A 102 -16.30 17.45 7.61
N SER A 103 -15.84 18.48 8.33
CA SER A 103 -14.54 19.11 8.08
C SER A 103 -13.38 18.13 8.31
N GLU A 104 -13.41 17.41 9.43
CA GLU A 104 -12.40 16.40 9.76
C GLU A 104 -12.56 15.15 8.90
N GLY A 105 -13.80 14.75 8.62
CA GLY A 105 -14.10 13.64 7.72
C GLY A 105 -13.49 13.82 6.33
N ARG A 106 -13.49 15.04 5.79
CA ARG A 106 -12.79 15.37 4.54
C ARG A 106 -11.30 15.04 4.61
N TRP A 107 -10.64 15.37 5.72
CA TRP A 107 -9.22 15.05 5.93
C TRP A 107 -9.00 13.54 6.06
N ILE A 108 -9.80 12.84 6.86
CA ILE A 108 -9.73 11.39 7.00
C ILE A 108 -9.86 10.72 5.63
N GLN A 109 -10.87 11.10 4.84
CA GLN A 109 -11.07 10.58 3.49
C GLN A 109 -9.89 10.91 2.58
N HIS A 110 -9.33 12.12 2.62
CA HIS A 110 -8.14 12.44 1.82
C HIS A 110 -6.93 11.59 2.21
N ILE A 111 -6.61 11.52 3.51
CA ILE A 111 -5.42 10.88 4.04
C ILE A 111 -5.49 9.35 3.83
N TYR A 112 -6.61 8.72 4.15
CA TYR A 112 -6.74 7.25 4.14
C TYR A 112 -7.01 6.67 2.75
N ASP A 113 -7.59 7.44 1.83
CA ASP A 113 -7.88 6.97 0.48
C ASP A 113 -6.93 7.57 -0.57
N THR A 114 -7.03 8.87 -0.84
CA THR A 114 -6.39 9.44 -2.04
C THR A 114 -4.91 9.73 -1.85
N PHE A 115 -4.53 10.30 -0.72
CA PHE A 115 -3.13 10.56 -0.38
C PHE A 115 -2.34 9.26 -0.34
N SER A 116 -2.81 8.26 0.43
CA SER A 116 -2.17 6.95 0.59
C SER A 116 -1.95 6.24 -0.75
N LYS A 117 -2.98 6.15 -1.60
CA LYS A 117 -2.88 5.55 -2.95
C LYS A 117 -1.93 6.33 -3.86
N ASN A 118 -1.96 7.65 -3.82
CA ASN A 118 -1.12 8.49 -4.69
C ASN A 118 0.35 8.46 -4.27
N ILE A 119 0.65 8.46 -2.97
CA ILE A 119 2.03 8.41 -2.49
C ILE A 119 2.68 7.06 -2.81
N GLU A 120 1.96 5.95 -2.65
CA GLU A 120 2.45 4.62 -3.06
C GLU A 120 2.81 4.58 -4.56
N ARG A 121 1.97 5.15 -5.42
CA ARG A 121 2.24 5.25 -6.86
C ARG A 121 3.49 6.08 -7.17
N LYS A 122 3.67 7.21 -6.48
CA LYS A 122 4.87 8.07 -6.64
C LYS A 122 6.13 7.37 -6.16
N VAL A 123 6.05 6.64 -5.05
CA VAL A 123 7.17 5.90 -4.44
C VAL A 123 7.63 4.76 -5.32
N ARG A 124 6.75 4.06 -6.05
CA ARG A 124 7.14 3.01 -7.00
C ARG A 124 8.23 3.46 -7.98
N LYS A 125 8.15 4.69 -8.49
CA LYS A 125 9.19 5.26 -9.39
C LYS A 125 10.48 5.57 -8.64
N LEU A 126 10.37 6.10 -7.42
CA LEU A 126 11.51 6.41 -6.56
C LEU A 126 12.28 5.14 -6.16
N VAL A 127 11.60 4.03 -5.85
CA VAL A 127 12.24 2.76 -5.47
C VAL A 127 13.17 2.24 -6.55
N ASN A 128 12.81 2.39 -7.81
CA ASN A 128 13.67 1.96 -8.92
C ASN A 128 14.98 2.74 -8.94
N LEU A 129 14.94 4.05 -8.66
CA LEU A 129 16.12 4.90 -8.55
C LEU A 129 16.91 4.61 -7.26
N GLU A 130 16.23 4.42 -6.13
CA GLU A 130 16.91 4.04 -4.86
C GLU A 130 17.60 2.67 -4.97
N ASN A 131 17.06 1.75 -5.78
CA ASN A 131 17.66 0.43 -6.01
C ASN A 131 18.97 0.50 -6.81
N THR A 132 19.19 1.50 -7.67
CA THR A 132 20.47 1.67 -8.39
C THR A 132 21.59 2.16 -7.46
N LEU A 133 21.26 2.59 -6.24
CA LEU A 133 22.23 2.93 -5.19
C LEU A 133 22.73 1.71 -4.40
N LYS A 134 22.34 0.49 -4.80
CA LYS A 134 22.83 -0.75 -4.20
C LYS A 134 24.16 -1.23 -4.79
N ASP A 135 24.59 -0.62 -5.89
CA ASP A 135 25.93 -0.81 -6.44
C ASP A 135 26.98 -0.34 -5.41
N GLU A 136 28.14 -0.99 -5.32
CA GLU A 136 29.19 -0.68 -4.33
C GLU A 136 29.75 0.75 -4.47
N SER A 137 29.63 1.36 -5.66
CA SER A 137 30.02 2.74 -5.95
C SER A 137 28.97 3.43 -6.87
N PRO A 138 27.89 4.00 -6.31
CA PRO A 138 26.91 4.72 -7.11
C PRO A 138 27.52 6.00 -7.70
N THR A 139 27.23 6.29 -8.98
CA THR A 139 27.67 7.53 -9.62
C THR A 139 26.98 8.75 -9.01
N VAL A 140 27.65 9.91 -9.02
CA VAL A 140 27.09 11.19 -8.52
C VAL A 140 25.77 11.53 -9.18
N GLU A 141 25.67 11.34 -10.50
CA GLU A 141 24.44 11.60 -11.26
C GLU A 141 23.26 10.76 -10.74
N LYS A 142 23.48 9.49 -10.38
CA LYS A 142 22.45 8.63 -9.78
C LYS A 142 22.04 9.18 -8.42
N VAL A 143 22.99 9.61 -7.58
CA VAL A 143 22.72 10.17 -6.26
C VAL A 143 21.92 11.47 -6.37
N ILE A 144 22.33 12.40 -7.24
CA ILE A 144 21.62 13.65 -7.50
C ILE A 144 20.22 13.38 -8.04
N SER A 145 20.06 12.41 -8.94
CA SER A 145 18.75 12.02 -9.47
C SER A 145 17.82 11.49 -8.38
N VAL A 146 18.34 10.69 -7.43
CA VAL A 146 17.58 10.22 -6.27
C VAL A 146 17.20 11.39 -5.36
N LEU A 147 18.14 12.29 -5.05
CA LEU A 147 17.88 13.48 -4.22
C LEU A 147 16.80 14.37 -4.83
N LYS A 148 16.92 14.69 -6.13
CA LYS A 148 15.93 15.50 -6.86
C LYS A 148 14.56 14.83 -6.84
N ARG A 149 14.49 13.51 -7.10
CA ARG A 149 13.22 12.79 -7.09
C ARG A 149 12.61 12.71 -5.70
N ARG A 150 13.43 12.57 -4.65
CA ARG A 150 12.96 12.61 -3.25
C ARG A 150 12.44 13.98 -2.90
N ALA A 151 13.15 15.05 -3.22
CA ALA A 151 12.71 16.42 -3.00
C ALA A 151 11.39 16.72 -3.74
N GLU A 152 11.25 16.29 -5.00
CA GLU A 152 10.00 16.45 -5.75
C GLU A 152 8.80 15.79 -5.05
N ILE A 153 8.98 14.62 -4.44
CA ILE A 153 7.88 13.94 -3.74
C ILE A 153 7.68 14.51 -2.33
N ALA A 154 8.74 14.68 -1.55
CA ALA A 154 8.66 15.15 -0.18
C ALA A 154 8.28 16.64 -0.11
N GLU A 155 9.03 17.50 -0.78
CA GLU A 155 8.90 18.96 -0.65
C GLU A 155 7.81 19.53 -1.58
N ALA A 156 7.62 18.97 -2.79
CA ALA A 156 6.63 19.52 -3.73
C ALA A 156 5.26 18.82 -3.70
N TYR A 157 5.14 17.64 -3.07
CA TYR A 157 3.87 16.92 -2.96
C TYR A 157 3.40 16.67 -1.52
N ILE A 158 4.24 16.11 -0.63
CA ILE A 158 3.83 15.83 0.76
C ILE A 158 3.77 17.12 1.59
N MET A 159 4.85 17.90 1.58
CA MET A 159 4.98 19.10 2.42
C MET A 159 3.83 20.09 2.26
N PRO A 160 3.37 20.43 1.04
CA PRO A 160 2.27 21.38 0.90
C PRO A 160 0.94 20.85 1.47
N ILE A 161 0.76 19.52 1.51
CA ILE A 161 -0.41 18.90 2.15
C ILE A 161 -0.28 18.99 3.67
N LEU A 162 0.92 18.76 4.22
CA LEU A 162 1.17 18.93 5.65
C LEU A 162 1.01 20.39 6.09
N GLU A 163 1.49 21.35 5.30
CA GLU A 163 1.31 22.78 5.57
C GLU A 163 -0.16 23.14 5.67
N THR A 164 -0.99 22.70 4.71
CA THR A 164 -2.43 22.94 4.75
C THR A 164 -3.10 22.22 5.93
N TRP A 165 -2.66 20.99 6.25
CA TRP A 165 -3.19 20.26 7.39
C TRP A 165 -2.89 21.01 8.70
N VAL A 166 -1.64 21.40 8.93
CA VAL A 166 -1.22 22.13 10.14
C VAL A 166 -1.93 23.48 10.25
N GLN A 167 -2.16 24.17 9.13
CA GLN A 167 -2.91 25.43 9.10
C GLN A 167 -4.39 25.25 9.48
N GLU A 168 -5.03 24.17 9.06
CA GLU A 168 -6.44 23.89 9.38
C GLU A 168 -6.64 23.24 10.77
N HIS A 169 -5.56 22.78 11.42
CA HIS A 169 -5.61 22.13 12.74
C HIS A 169 -4.97 23.04 13.80
N PRO A 170 -5.77 23.73 14.63
CA PRO A 170 -5.26 24.73 15.57
C PRO A 170 -4.19 24.15 16.50
N ARG A 171 -3.08 24.89 16.67
CA ARG A 171 -1.96 24.54 17.56
C ARG A 171 -1.36 23.15 17.28
N SER A 172 -1.59 22.58 16.10
CA SER A 172 -0.98 21.32 15.71
C SER A 172 0.51 21.52 15.37
N ASN A 173 1.28 20.45 15.55
CA ASN A 173 2.71 20.42 15.26
C ASN A 173 3.06 19.22 14.34
N ALA A 174 4.36 19.05 14.06
CA ALA A 174 4.83 17.95 13.21
C ALA A 174 4.56 16.56 13.79
N TYR A 175 4.54 16.41 15.12
CA TYR A 175 4.18 15.15 15.77
C TYR A 175 2.71 14.80 15.50
N ASP A 176 1.79 15.76 15.63
CA ASP A 176 0.37 15.55 15.33
C ASP A 176 0.17 15.14 13.86
N ALA A 177 0.88 15.80 12.95
CA ALA A 177 0.87 15.45 11.52
C ALA A 177 1.41 14.02 11.28
N LEU A 178 2.48 13.61 11.97
CA LEU A 178 2.96 12.23 11.91
C LEU A 178 1.90 11.25 12.43
N MET A 179 1.23 11.57 13.54
CA MET A 179 0.17 10.72 14.10
C MET A 179 -1.04 10.58 13.18
N ALA A 180 -1.37 11.61 12.39
CA ALA A 180 -2.45 11.55 11.41
C ALA A 180 -2.07 10.76 10.14
N PHE A 181 -0.89 11.02 9.57
CA PHE A 181 -0.51 10.49 8.26
C PHE A 181 0.18 9.12 8.32
N ALA A 182 1.00 8.84 9.34
CA ALA A 182 1.75 7.60 9.42
C ALA A 182 0.87 6.34 9.51
N PRO A 183 -0.21 6.28 10.31
CA PRO A 183 -1.10 5.11 10.33
C PRO A 183 -1.76 4.89 8.97
N ALA A 184 -2.14 5.96 8.27
CA ALA A 184 -2.77 5.84 6.96
C ALA A 184 -1.83 5.22 5.91
N ILE A 185 -0.54 5.58 5.96
CA ILE A 185 0.51 5.05 5.08
C ILE A 185 0.89 3.60 5.44
N THR A 186 1.06 3.30 6.73
CA THR A 186 1.73 2.08 7.19
C THR A 186 0.80 1.03 7.77
N LYS A 187 -0.44 1.41 8.09
CA LYS A 187 -1.43 0.61 8.84
C LYS A 187 -0.93 0.16 10.23
N TRP A 188 0.02 0.90 10.82
CA TRP A 188 0.51 0.62 12.17
C TRP A 188 -0.52 0.94 13.23
N ARG A 189 -0.49 0.14 14.31
CA ARG A 189 -1.32 0.37 15.50
C ARG A 189 -0.81 1.58 16.28
N PRO A 190 -1.70 2.43 16.83
CA PRO A 190 -1.33 3.61 17.61
C PRO A 190 -0.35 3.31 18.75
N ALA A 191 -0.57 2.23 19.51
CA ALA A 191 0.28 1.85 20.64
C ALA A 191 1.76 1.57 20.29
N THR A 192 2.09 1.37 19.01
CA THR A 192 3.46 1.07 18.57
C THR A 192 4.09 2.16 17.71
N ILE A 193 3.37 3.24 17.46
CA ILE A 193 3.73 4.18 16.39
C ILE A 193 4.97 4.99 16.73
N GLU A 194 5.08 5.50 17.96
CA GLU A 194 6.22 6.33 18.39
C GLU A 194 7.55 5.59 18.30
N GLY A 195 7.63 4.38 18.86
CA GLY A 195 8.84 3.56 18.79
C GLY A 195 9.23 3.23 17.34
N LYS A 196 8.24 2.97 16.47
CA LYS A 196 8.49 2.71 15.06
C LYS A 196 8.88 3.98 14.28
N LEU A 197 8.36 5.15 14.65
CA LEU A 197 8.78 6.44 14.10
C LEU A 197 10.23 6.73 14.45
N ALA A 198 10.64 6.55 15.71
CA ALA A 198 12.03 6.72 16.13
C ALA A 198 12.97 5.80 15.33
N PHE A 199 12.58 4.53 15.15
CA PHE A 199 13.34 3.60 14.31
C PHE A 199 13.41 4.06 12.84
N LYS A 200 12.30 4.51 12.25
CA LYS A 200 12.27 5.03 10.87
C LYS A 200 13.04 6.33 10.71
N CYS A 201 13.07 7.18 11.71
CA CYS A 201 13.85 8.40 11.71
C CYS A 201 15.35 8.07 11.57
N ARG A 202 15.85 7.15 12.41
CA ARG A 202 17.23 6.64 12.30
C ARG A 202 17.55 6.01 10.94
N GLN A 203 16.61 5.23 10.38
CA GLN A 203 16.78 4.68 9.02
C GLN A 203 16.84 5.76 7.95
N THR A 204 16.04 6.82 8.10
CA THR A 204 16.01 7.96 7.18
C THR A 204 17.31 8.75 7.24
N GLN A 205 17.81 9.04 8.45
CA GLN A 205 19.12 9.65 8.66
C GLN A 205 20.25 8.79 8.08
N ALA A 206 20.25 7.48 8.34
CA ALA A 206 21.26 6.55 7.81
C ALA A 206 21.26 6.53 6.27
N PHE A 207 20.09 6.58 5.65
CA PHE A 207 19.97 6.71 4.20
C PHE A 207 20.59 8.01 3.69
N PHE A 208 20.30 9.15 4.34
CA PHE A 208 20.91 10.43 3.98
C PHE A 208 22.44 10.46 4.18
N ARG A 209 22.95 9.87 5.27
CA ARG A 209 24.40 9.70 5.49
C ARG A 209 25.05 8.87 4.38
N LYS A 210 24.37 7.83 3.88
CA LYS A 210 24.83 7.04 2.74
C LYS A 210 24.92 7.89 1.46
N LEU A 211 23.94 8.76 1.20
CA LEU A 211 23.99 9.67 0.05
C LEU A 211 25.11 10.70 0.20
N HIS A 212 25.30 11.25 1.39
CA HIS A 212 26.40 12.17 1.69
C HIS A 212 27.77 11.54 1.40
N HIS A 213 28.02 10.33 1.92
CA HIS A 213 29.27 9.61 1.67
C HIS A 213 29.51 9.34 0.17
N ALA A 214 28.46 9.12 -0.62
CA ALA A 214 28.59 8.93 -2.06
C ALA A 214 28.94 10.22 -2.83
N LEU A 215 28.68 11.40 -2.26
CA LEU A 215 28.99 12.71 -2.86
C LEU A 215 30.34 13.28 -2.42
N GLN A 216 30.81 12.91 -1.23
CA GLN A 216 32.04 13.43 -0.60
C GLN A 216 33.33 13.35 -1.45
N PRO A 217 33.57 12.31 -2.30
CA PRO A 217 34.81 12.22 -3.07
C PRO A 217 34.93 13.23 -4.23
N ILE A 218 33.88 13.99 -4.55
CA ILE A 218 33.77 14.79 -5.79
C ILE A 218 33.41 16.25 -5.44
N SER A 219 34.17 16.83 -4.50
CA SER A 219 33.91 18.15 -3.88
C SER A 219 34.19 19.37 -4.78
N ASP A 220 34.51 19.19 -6.07
CA ASP A 220 34.96 20.30 -6.93
C ASP A 220 33.81 21.03 -7.65
N SER A 221 32.54 20.71 -7.34
CA SER A 221 31.36 21.30 -7.99
C SER A 221 30.43 21.97 -6.99
N ALA A 222 30.16 23.27 -7.21
CA ALA A 222 29.22 24.05 -6.39
C ALA A 222 27.81 23.43 -6.29
N THR A 223 27.37 22.68 -7.31
CA THR A 223 26.08 21.96 -7.28
C THR A 223 26.10 20.78 -6.30
N ILE A 224 27.25 20.13 -6.16
CA ILE A 224 27.46 19.02 -5.22
C ILE A 224 27.49 19.57 -3.80
N ASP A 225 28.19 20.69 -3.56
CA ASP A 225 28.25 21.34 -2.25
C ASP A 225 26.86 21.73 -1.74
N VAL A 226 26.03 22.36 -2.58
CA VAL A 226 24.63 22.69 -2.23
C VAL A 226 23.82 21.44 -1.90
N SER A 227 24.06 20.33 -2.60
CA SER A 227 23.38 19.06 -2.34
C SER A 227 23.84 18.42 -1.03
N VAL A 228 25.14 18.51 -0.72
CA VAL A 228 25.75 18.06 0.54
C VAL A 228 25.19 18.85 1.72
N ASP A 229 25.18 20.18 1.64
CA ASP A 229 24.61 21.05 2.69
C ASP A 229 23.13 20.74 2.94
N LYS A 230 22.36 20.51 1.86
CA LYS A 230 20.96 20.11 1.97
C LYS A 230 20.79 18.77 2.70
N ILE A 231 21.66 17.80 2.43
CA ILE A 231 21.64 16.51 3.13
C ILE A 231 21.98 16.67 4.60
N LEU A 232 23.04 17.42 4.93
CA LEU A 232 23.46 17.66 6.31
C LEU A 232 22.37 18.37 7.11
N GLY A 233 21.78 19.45 6.56
CA GLY A 233 20.67 20.13 7.19
C GLY A 233 19.42 19.24 7.38
N LEU A 234 19.16 18.30 6.47
CA LEU A 234 18.09 17.31 6.66
C LEU A 234 18.41 16.29 7.77
N ILE A 235 19.67 15.86 7.90
CA ILE A 235 20.08 14.96 8.98
C ILE A 235 19.91 15.64 10.34
N GLU A 236 20.35 16.90 10.47
CA GLU A 236 20.21 17.70 11.69
C GLU A 236 18.74 17.90 12.06
N ARG A 237 17.90 18.30 11.10
CA ARG A 237 16.45 18.48 11.34
C ARG A 237 15.72 17.19 11.70
N LEU A 238 16.22 16.03 11.26
CA LEU A 238 15.68 14.72 11.66
C LEU A 238 16.14 14.29 13.06
N ASP A 239 17.16 14.93 13.63
CA ASP A 239 17.67 14.64 14.98
C ASP A 239 16.90 15.35 16.09
N VAL A 240 16.09 16.35 15.72
CA VAL A 240 15.21 17.11 16.61
C VAL A 240 14.01 16.27 17.04
N ASP A 241 13.45 16.56 18.22
CA ASP A 241 12.20 15.96 18.70
C ASP A 241 11.07 16.12 17.67
N PHE A 242 10.16 15.13 17.59
CA PHE A 242 9.09 15.15 16.59
C PHE A 242 8.16 16.36 16.70
N ARG A 243 8.01 16.96 17.89
CA ARG A 243 7.17 18.14 18.10
C ARG A 243 7.79 19.40 17.48
N ASP A 244 9.12 19.51 17.52
CA ASP A 244 9.88 20.67 17.05
C ASP A 244 10.46 20.46 15.64
N MET A 245 10.22 19.29 15.04
CA MET A 245 10.68 18.95 13.71
C MET A 245 10.05 19.83 12.63
N GLU A 246 10.86 20.37 11.72
CA GLU A 246 10.36 21.12 10.56
C GLU A 246 9.58 20.21 9.58
N LEU A 247 8.53 20.76 8.96
CA LEU A 247 7.69 20.02 8.00
C LEU A 247 8.45 19.46 6.80
N VAL A 248 9.57 20.08 6.42
CA VAL A 248 10.48 19.56 5.39
C VAL A 248 11.02 18.18 5.82
N ALA A 249 11.53 18.06 7.04
CA ALA A 249 12.05 16.81 7.58
C ALA A 249 10.93 15.79 7.80
N THR A 250 9.77 16.23 8.33
CA THR A 250 8.56 15.41 8.46
C THR A 250 8.14 14.79 7.13
N SER A 251 8.19 15.57 6.05
CA SER A 251 7.82 15.12 4.70
C SER A 251 8.78 14.04 4.18
N HIS A 252 10.09 14.21 4.41
CA HIS A 252 11.09 13.20 4.03
C HIS A 252 10.98 11.93 4.87
N LEU A 253 10.61 12.05 6.15
CA LEU A 253 10.33 10.92 7.04
C LEU A 253 9.09 10.15 6.56
N LEU A 254 7.97 10.82 6.33
CA LEU A 254 6.75 10.20 5.80
C LEU A 254 7.00 9.49 4.47
N LEU A 255 7.78 10.11 3.56
CA LEU A 255 8.19 9.48 2.30
C LEU A 255 8.98 8.18 2.53
N HIS A 256 9.82 8.12 3.56
CA HIS A 256 10.60 6.93 3.89
C HIS A 256 9.74 5.83 4.54
N MET A 257 8.62 6.18 5.15
CA MET A 257 7.68 5.22 5.76
C MET A 257 6.80 4.49 4.74
N VAL A 258 6.63 5.05 3.55
CA VAL A 258 5.77 4.45 2.50
C VAL A 258 6.26 3.04 2.16
N PRO A 259 5.38 2.01 2.27
CA PRO A 259 5.72 0.64 1.93
C PRO A 259 6.38 0.56 0.56
N ARG A 260 7.58 0.00 0.54
CA ARG A 260 8.32 -0.20 -0.71
C ARG A 260 7.68 -1.40 -1.42
N PRO A 261 7.30 -1.31 -2.71
CA PRO A 261 6.86 -2.47 -3.46
C PRO A 261 7.95 -3.54 -3.39
N LEU A 262 7.59 -4.71 -2.86
CA LEU A 262 8.48 -5.86 -2.89
C LEU A 262 8.81 -6.11 -4.36
N SER A 263 10.08 -5.98 -4.72
CA SER A 263 10.56 -6.48 -6.00
C SER A 263 10.15 -7.94 -6.04
N ARG A 264 9.32 -8.34 -7.01
CA ARG A 264 9.27 -9.76 -7.39
C ARG A 264 10.73 -10.16 -7.59
N GLY A 265 11.19 -11.19 -6.88
CA GLY A 265 12.56 -11.65 -6.93
C GLY A 265 12.86 -12.10 -8.35
N ASP A 266 13.45 -11.19 -9.13
CA ASP A 266 14.19 -11.44 -10.35
C ASP A 266 15.01 -10.18 -10.60
N ARG A 267 16.21 -10.17 -10.02
CA ARG A 267 17.26 -9.23 -10.38
C ARG A 267 18.05 -9.83 -11.53
N SER A 268 17.49 -9.81 -12.74
CA SER A 268 18.32 -9.88 -13.93
C SER A 268 18.77 -8.47 -14.29
N SER A 269 20.06 -8.30 -14.58
CA SER A 269 20.72 -7.03 -14.93
C SER A 269 20.35 -6.51 -16.33
N TYR A 270 19.42 -7.16 -17.01
CA TYR A 270 18.91 -6.76 -18.32
C TYR A 270 17.39 -6.80 -18.28
N ILE A 271 16.75 -5.66 -18.03
CA ILE A 271 15.48 -5.23 -18.65
C ILE A 271 15.36 -3.73 -18.34
N SER A 272 15.82 -2.91 -19.28
CA SER A 272 15.28 -1.56 -19.46
C SER A 272 13.80 -1.71 -19.82
N LYS A 273 12.89 -1.35 -18.91
CA LYS A 273 11.46 -1.29 -19.26
C LYS A 273 11.21 -0.12 -20.19
N GLY A 274 11.21 -0.41 -21.48
CA GLY A 274 10.45 0.36 -22.46
C GLY A 274 8.99 0.45 -22.02
N THR A 275 8.40 1.61 -22.27
CA THR A 275 6.98 1.96 -22.13
C THR A 275 6.05 0.79 -22.48
N SER A 276 5.08 0.53 -21.60
CA SER A 276 4.01 -0.43 -21.82
C SER A 276 3.26 -0.10 -23.11
N SER A 277 3.44 -0.94 -24.13
CA SER A 277 2.61 -0.98 -25.32
C SER A 277 1.18 -1.34 -24.93
N ARG A 278 0.24 -0.42 -25.15
CA ARG A 278 -1.18 -0.75 -25.25
C ARG A 278 -1.40 -1.35 -26.64
N ARG A 279 -1.33 -2.67 -26.77
CA ARG A 279 -1.86 -3.38 -27.95
C ARG A 279 -2.58 -4.67 -27.52
N GLY A 280 -3.90 -4.67 -27.74
CA GLY A 280 -4.68 -5.82 -28.18
C GLY A 280 -5.05 -6.89 -27.15
N GLY A 281 -6.28 -6.84 -26.66
CA GLY A 281 -7.14 -8.03 -26.56
C GLY A 281 -6.78 -9.14 -25.57
N LYS A 282 -6.04 -8.86 -24.49
CA LYS A 282 -5.85 -9.81 -23.39
C LYS A 282 -6.35 -9.18 -22.10
N SER A 283 -7.66 -9.25 -21.89
CA SER A 283 -8.24 -9.18 -20.56
C SER A 283 -7.61 -10.32 -19.76
N GLU A 284 -6.81 -9.99 -18.76
CA GLU A 284 -6.45 -10.93 -17.71
C GLU A 284 -7.78 -11.40 -17.07
N PRO A 285 -7.99 -12.71 -16.80
CA PRO A 285 -9.22 -13.17 -16.17
C PRO A 285 -9.42 -12.48 -14.81
N ASP A 286 -10.67 -12.18 -14.46
CA ASP A 286 -11.01 -11.58 -13.16
C ASP A 286 -10.58 -12.54 -12.05
N MET A 287 -9.65 -12.09 -11.20
CA MET A 287 -8.98 -12.95 -10.21
C MET A 287 -9.82 -13.01 -8.92
N GLU A 288 -10.89 -13.82 -8.91
CA GLU A 288 -11.84 -13.90 -7.79
C GLU A 288 -11.43 -14.89 -6.67
N GLY A 289 -10.62 -15.92 -6.98
CA GLY A 289 -10.24 -16.99 -6.06
C GLY A 289 -8.83 -17.56 -6.26
N PRO A 290 -8.39 -18.47 -5.36
CA PRO A 290 -7.03 -19.04 -5.40
C PRO A 290 -6.72 -19.84 -6.67
N VAL A 291 -7.73 -20.48 -7.28
CA VAL A 291 -7.56 -21.31 -8.49
C VAL A 291 -7.37 -20.45 -9.75
N ASP A 292 -7.84 -19.19 -9.77
CA ASP A 292 -7.56 -18.23 -10.86
C ASP A 292 -6.05 -17.98 -11.03
N TYR A 293 -5.34 -17.90 -9.91
CA TYR A 293 -3.89 -17.76 -9.92
C TYR A 293 -3.23 -19.00 -10.52
N LEU A 294 -3.77 -20.18 -10.24
CA LEU A 294 -3.24 -21.44 -10.76
C LEU A 294 -3.50 -21.55 -12.27
N GLU A 295 -4.69 -21.22 -12.75
CA GLU A 295 -5.02 -21.23 -14.19
C GLU A 295 -4.05 -20.35 -14.98
N ARG A 296 -3.81 -19.12 -14.50
CA ARG A 296 -2.84 -18.20 -15.11
C ARG A 296 -1.44 -18.82 -15.12
N ASP A 297 -1.00 -19.37 -14.00
CA ASP A 297 0.35 -19.91 -13.86
C ASP A 297 0.54 -21.18 -14.73
N VAL A 298 -0.50 -22.00 -14.90
CA VAL A 298 -0.55 -23.13 -15.84
C VAL A 298 -0.41 -22.66 -17.28
N ARG A 299 -1.16 -21.65 -17.70
CA ARG A 299 -1.05 -21.07 -19.06
C ARG A 299 0.31 -20.42 -19.31
N LEU A 300 0.93 -19.83 -18.30
CA LEU A 300 2.27 -19.25 -18.38
C LEU A 300 3.37 -20.32 -18.44
N THR A 301 3.13 -21.52 -17.90
CA THR A 301 4.12 -22.59 -17.87
C THR A 301 4.50 -23.08 -19.27
N LYS A 302 3.56 -23.08 -20.24
CA LYS A 302 3.85 -23.41 -21.65
C LYS A 302 4.96 -22.55 -22.28
N ARG A 303 5.26 -21.37 -21.71
CA ARG A 303 6.30 -20.45 -22.20
C ARG A 303 7.66 -20.66 -21.55
N ARG A 304 7.78 -21.58 -20.58
CA ARG A 304 9.01 -21.86 -19.86
C ARG A 304 9.78 -23.02 -20.51
N PRO A 305 11.12 -23.09 -20.33
CA PRO A 305 11.91 -24.23 -20.76
C PRO A 305 11.41 -25.54 -20.11
N PRO A 306 11.37 -26.68 -20.83
CA PRO A 306 10.86 -27.96 -20.30
C PRO A 306 11.44 -28.36 -18.95
N ASP A 307 12.73 -28.08 -18.74
CA ASP A 307 13.47 -28.42 -17.52
C ASP A 307 12.95 -27.66 -16.28
N GLU A 308 12.36 -26.48 -16.46
CA GLU A 308 11.81 -25.65 -15.37
C GLU A 308 10.30 -25.82 -15.17
N GLN A 309 9.59 -26.40 -16.13
CA GLN A 309 8.11 -26.47 -16.10
C GLN A 309 7.59 -27.28 -14.91
N LYS A 310 8.25 -28.40 -14.61
CA LYS A 310 7.86 -29.30 -13.52
C LYS A 310 7.99 -28.64 -12.15
N GLU A 311 9.18 -28.11 -11.86
CA GLU A 311 9.46 -27.49 -10.56
C GLU A 311 8.55 -26.27 -10.33
N TYR A 312 8.39 -25.44 -11.37
CA TYR A 312 7.52 -24.28 -11.32
C TYR A 312 6.06 -24.64 -11.02
N LEU A 313 5.48 -25.61 -11.74
CA LEU A 313 4.08 -26.00 -11.54
C LEU A 313 3.86 -26.64 -10.18
N MET A 314 4.72 -27.55 -9.75
CA MET A 314 4.60 -28.19 -8.44
C MET A 314 4.64 -27.15 -7.31
N GLU A 315 5.48 -26.12 -7.42
CA GLU A 315 5.52 -25.02 -6.45
C GLU A 315 4.20 -24.22 -6.42
N LYS A 316 3.63 -23.88 -7.60
CA LYS A 316 2.38 -23.09 -7.66
C LYS A 316 1.16 -23.88 -7.22
N ILE A 317 1.06 -25.15 -7.62
CA ILE A 317 0.00 -26.07 -7.17
C ILE A 317 0.03 -26.18 -5.64
N ASN A 318 1.21 -26.41 -5.06
CA ASN A 318 1.38 -26.50 -3.61
C ASN A 318 0.88 -25.23 -2.90
N ARG A 319 1.27 -24.06 -3.41
CA ARG A 319 0.84 -22.78 -2.84
C ARG A 319 -0.68 -22.62 -2.85
N VAL A 320 -1.35 -23.02 -3.93
CA VAL A 320 -2.81 -22.89 -4.08
C VAL A 320 -3.52 -23.87 -3.14
N LEU A 321 -3.08 -25.12 -3.06
CA LEU A 321 -3.64 -26.11 -2.13
C LEU A 321 -3.49 -25.67 -0.66
N ARG A 322 -2.35 -25.06 -0.28
CA ARG A 322 -2.16 -24.48 1.06
C ARG A 322 -3.13 -23.34 1.35
N VAL A 323 -3.39 -22.48 0.39
CA VAL A 323 -4.35 -21.38 0.53
C VAL A 323 -5.77 -21.93 0.70
N LEU A 324 -6.17 -22.92 -0.09
CA LEU A 324 -7.47 -23.58 0.05
C LEU A 324 -7.65 -24.24 1.43
N ARG A 325 -6.59 -24.86 1.97
CA ARG A 325 -6.58 -25.41 3.33
C ARG A 325 -6.66 -24.34 4.42
N HIS A 326 -6.02 -23.18 4.21
CA HIS A 326 -6.14 -22.04 5.12
C HIS A 326 -7.59 -21.52 5.19
N PHE A 327 -8.40 -21.74 4.15
CA PHE A 327 -9.84 -21.47 4.16
C PHE A 327 -10.68 -22.56 4.85
N GLY A 328 -10.05 -23.48 5.60
CA GLY A 328 -10.72 -24.49 6.41
C GLY A 328 -11.04 -25.80 5.69
N LYS A 329 -10.55 -26.00 4.46
CA LYS A 329 -10.78 -27.21 3.66
C LYS A 329 -9.79 -28.31 4.03
N SER A 330 -10.24 -29.57 4.03
CA SER A 330 -9.34 -30.72 4.14
C SER A 330 -8.44 -30.86 2.90
N SER A 331 -7.34 -31.62 3.02
CA SER A 331 -6.42 -31.84 1.88
C SER A 331 -7.12 -32.45 0.66
N PHE A 332 -8.10 -33.33 0.89
CA PHE A 332 -8.88 -33.95 -0.18
C PHE A 332 -9.91 -32.99 -0.79
N GLU A 333 -10.60 -32.18 0.03
CA GLU A 333 -11.53 -31.17 -0.49
C GLU A 333 -10.82 -30.09 -1.30
N ALA A 334 -9.66 -29.62 -0.84
CA ALA A 334 -8.82 -28.67 -1.57
C ALA A 334 -8.37 -29.23 -2.92
N LEU A 335 -7.97 -30.51 -2.96
CA LEU A 335 -7.65 -31.22 -4.19
C LEU A 335 -8.85 -31.31 -5.14
N LYS A 336 -10.00 -31.77 -4.63
CA LYS A 336 -11.22 -31.95 -5.42
C LYS A 336 -11.66 -30.65 -6.07
N GLU A 337 -11.71 -29.57 -5.30
CA GLU A 337 -12.07 -28.25 -5.80
C GLU A 337 -11.08 -27.74 -6.84
N CYS A 338 -9.78 -27.92 -6.59
CA CYS A 338 -8.74 -27.53 -7.54
C CYS A 338 -8.89 -28.26 -8.88
N LEU A 339 -9.17 -29.57 -8.87
CA LEU A 339 -9.36 -30.35 -10.10
C LEU A 339 -10.65 -29.98 -10.83
N VAL A 340 -11.77 -29.82 -10.12
CA VAL A 340 -13.06 -29.44 -10.74
C VAL A 340 -12.98 -28.09 -11.42
N GLU A 341 -12.42 -27.10 -10.73
CA GLU A 341 -12.25 -25.74 -11.27
C GLU A 341 -11.28 -25.72 -12.45
N LEU A 342 -10.15 -26.44 -12.37
CA LEU A 342 -9.20 -26.52 -13.49
C LEU A 342 -9.80 -27.25 -14.70
N ASN A 343 -10.53 -28.35 -14.49
CA ASN A 343 -11.19 -29.10 -15.56
C ASN A 343 -12.18 -28.20 -16.32
N SER A 344 -13.04 -27.49 -15.57
CA SER A 344 -14.01 -26.55 -16.14
C SER A 344 -13.35 -25.37 -16.87
N ARG A 345 -12.35 -24.73 -16.27
CA ARG A 345 -11.76 -23.47 -16.79
C ARG A 345 -10.73 -23.67 -17.90
N LEU A 346 -10.02 -24.80 -17.89
CA LEU A 346 -9.09 -25.16 -18.95
C LEU A 346 -9.77 -25.88 -20.11
N GLY A 347 -11.08 -26.16 -20.01
CA GLY A 347 -11.83 -26.87 -21.04
C GLY A 347 -11.38 -28.32 -21.20
N ILE A 348 -10.88 -28.93 -20.11
CA ILE A 348 -10.51 -30.34 -20.07
C ILE A 348 -11.81 -31.10 -19.76
N ASP A 349 -12.28 -31.94 -20.68
CA ASP A 349 -13.50 -32.72 -20.51
C ASP A 349 -13.16 -34.14 -20.00
N ARG A 350 -12.40 -34.21 -18.89
CA ARG A 350 -11.99 -35.47 -18.27
C ARG A 350 -12.96 -35.86 -17.17
N ASP A 351 -13.32 -37.14 -17.13
CA ASP A 351 -14.02 -37.73 -15.99
C ASP A 351 -13.08 -37.76 -14.78
N LEU A 352 -13.41 -36.94 -13.77
CA LEU A 352 -12.60 -36.77 -12.56
C LEU A 352 -12.88 -37.84 -11.50
N GLU A 353 -14.02 -38.54 -11.57
CA GLU A 353 -14.44 -39.51 -10.56
C GLU A 353 -13.41 -40.62 -10.32
N PRO A 354 -12.86 -41.30 -11.34
CA PRO A 354 -11.84 -42.34 -11.12
C PRO A 354 -10.54 -41.80 -10.52
N VAL A 355 -10.17 -40.55 -10.83
CA VAL A 355 -8.97 -39.89 -10.29
C VAL A 355 -9.18 -39.54 -8.82
N LEU A 356 -10.36 -39.05 -8.47
CA LEU A 356 -10.73 -38.69 -7.10
C LEU A 356 -10.86 -39.92 -6.19
N GLU A 357 -11.48 -41.01 -6.66
CA GLU A 357 -11.60 -42.25 -5.89
C GLU A 357 -10.23 -42.89 -5.60
N THR A 358 -9.39 -43.00 -6.64
CA THR A 358 -8.03 -43.54 -6.50
C THR A 358 -7.18 -42.68 -5.55
N THR A 359 -7.35 -41.36 -5.60
CA THR A 359 -6.58 -40.45 -4.74
C THR A 359 -7.10 -40.43 -3.32
N LYS A 360 -8.41 -40.60 -3.10
CA LYS A 360 -9.00 -40.74 -1.77
C LYS A 360 -8.44 -41.95 -1.03
N GLN A 361 -8.39 -43.11 -1.69
CA GLN A 361 -7.79 -44.32 -1.14
C GLN A 361 -6.30 -44.17 -0.80
N LYS A 362 -5.57 -43.32 -1.54
CA LYS A 362 -4.14 -43.04 -1.29
C LYS A 362 -3.90 -42.02 -0.17
N ILE A 363 -4.88 -41.18 0.13
CA ILE A 363 -4.80 -40.13 1.16
C ILE A 363 -5.28 -40.67 2.51
N ASP A 364 -6.20 -41.63 2.52
CA ASP A 364 -6.71 -42.28 3.72
C ASP A 364 -5.60 -43.03 4.48
N GLY A 365 -5.41 -42.70 5.77
CA GLY A 365 -4.43 -43.36 6.65
C GLY A 365 -2.99 -42.86 6.55
N VAL A 366 -2.72 -41.81 5.78
CA VAL A 366 -1.36 -41.25 5.59
C VAL A 366 -1.18 -39.93 6.36
N SER A 367 0.05 -39.62 6.81
CA SER A 367 0.37 -38.36 7.49
C SER A 367 0.10 -37.12 6.63
N ALA A 368 -0.23 -35.99 7.27
CA ALA A 368 -0.62 -34.75 6.60
C ALA A 368 0.38 -34.25 5.53
N ASP A 369 1.69 -34.34 5.79
CA ASP A 369 2.73 -33.90 4.84
C ASP A 369 2.80 -34.79 3.59
N LYS A 370 2.51 -36.08 3.75
CA LYS A 370 2.44 -37.03 2.63
C LYS A 370 1.13 -36.87 1.85
N GLN A 371 0.02 -36.56 2.53
CA GLN A 371 -1.24 -36.21 1.86
C GLN A 371 -1.10 -34.97 0.97
N GLU A 372 -0.36 -33.95 1.42
CA GLU A 372 -0.06 -32.75 0.64
C GLU A 372 0.80 -33.08 -0.60
N THR A 373 1.83 -33.90 -0.42
CA THR A 373 2.68 -34.33 -1.54
C THR A 373 1.90 -35.12 -2.59
N ILE A 374 1.00 -36.02 -2.14
CA ILE A 374 0.12 -36.79 -3.03
C ILE A 374 -0.83 -35.86 -3.78
N ALA A 375 -1.48 -34.92 -3.09
CA ALA A 375 -2.41 -33.97 -3.71
C ALA A 375 -1.72 -33.07 -4.77
N VAL A 376 -0.54 -32.53 -4.45
CA VAL A 376 0.25 -31.72 -5.41
C VAL A 376 0.60 -32.55 -6.64
N LYS A 377 1.03 -33.79 -6.44
CA LYS A 377 1.39 -34.68 -7.54
C LYS A 377 0.18 -35.03 -8.41
N THR A 378 -0.97 -35.33 -7.82
CA THR A 378 -2.20 -35.65 -8.58
C THR A 378 -2.64 -34.48 -9.47
N VAL A 379 -2.60 -33.23 -8.98
CA VAL A 379 -2.94 -32.05 -9.82
C VAL A 379 -1.90 -31.84 -10.92
N PHE A 380 -0.62 -32.06 -10.61
CA PHE A 380 0.45 -31.93 -11.59
C PHE A 380 0.31 -32.98 -12.71
N ASP A 381 0.10 -34.25 -12.35
CA ASP A 381 -0.06 -35.35 -13.30
C ASP A 381 -1.29 -35.11 -14.20
N PHE A 382 -2.43 -34.65 -13.63
CA PHE A 382 -3.61 -34.23 -14.38
C PHE A 382 -3.31 -33.13 -15.42
N LEU A 383 -2.60 -32.08 -15.02
CA LEU A 383 -2.23 -30.99 -15.93
C LEU A 383 -1.21 -31.42 -16.99
N GLN A 384 -0.30 -32.33 -16.64
CA GLN A 384 0.69 -32.84 -17.57
C GLN A 384 0.03 -33.71 -18.65
N GLU A 385 -0.82 -34.64 -18.26
CA GLU A 385 -1.52 -35.57 -19.15
C GLU A 385 -2.47 -34.82 -20.11
N ASP A 386 -3.34 -33.94 -19.58
CA ASP A 386 -4.47 -33.43 -20.36
C ASP A 386 -4.28 -32.03 -20.94
N PHE A 387 -3.36 -31.23 -20.39
CA PHE A 387 -3.22 -29.81 -20.79
C PHE A 387 -1.87 -29.47 -21.44
N LEU A 388 -0.78 -30.05 -20.95
CA LEU A 388 0.57 -29.77 -21.44
C LEU A 388 1.00 -30.71 -22.57
N SER A 389 0.54 -31.97 -22.54
CA SER A 389 0.87 -32.97 -23.57
C SER A 389 -0.02 -32.89 -24.83
N GLY A 390 -1.18 -32.23 -24.76
CA GLY A 390 -2.13 -32.09 -25.86
C GLY A 390 -1.81 -31.00 -26.91
N GLY A 391 -0.60 -30.44 -26.90
CA GLY A 391 -0.20 -29.28 -27.70
C GLY A 391 0.20 -29.55 -29.15
N ASP A 392 -0.57 -30.36 -29.89
CA ASP A 392 -0.36 -30.60 -31.34
C ASP A 392 -1.66 -30.56 -32.17
N LYS A 393 -2.66 -29.80 -31.72
CA LYS A 393 -3.83 -29.43 -32.52
C LYS A 393 -4.25 -27.99 -32.24
N ASP A 394 -3.56 -27.05 -32.88
CA ASP A 394 -4.13 -25.80 -33.41
C ASP A 394 -3.33 -25.40 -34.66
#